data_AF-A0A259FSW3-F1
#
_entry.id   AF-A0A259FSW3-F1
#
_cell.length_a   1.000
_cell.length_b   1.000
_cell.length_c   1.000
_cell.angle_alpha   90.00
_cell.angle_beta   90.00
_cell.angle_gamma   90.00
#
_symmetry.space_group_name_H-M   'P 1'
#
loop_
_entity.id
_entity.type
_entity.pdbx_description
1 polymer ?
#
loop_
_entity_poly.entity_id
_entity_poly.type
_entity_poly.pdbx_seq_one_letter_code
_entity_poly.pdbx_strand_id
1 'polypeptide(L)' 'MTEVLHTFGIPGKQVAVINARPHGYFITHVEGKKPARLNGKSIGHEPVPLSPNDTIEVGDEKLLFLLK' A
#
# COMPACT_ATOMS: atom_id res chain seq x y z
N MET A 1 -11.22 13.83 5.83
CA MET A 1 -11.83 12.50 5.68
C MET A 1 -10.80 11.59 5.02
N THR A 2 -10.67 10.35 5.49
CA THR A 2 -9.79 9.34 4.87
C THR A 2 -10.70 8.37 4.12
N GLU A 3 -10.45 8.17 2.83
CA GLU A 3 -11.22 7.24 2.00
C GLU A 3 -10.32 6.07 1.59
N VAL A 4 -10.80 4.84 1.80
CA VAL A 4 -10.13 3.64 1.30
C VAL A 4 -10.39 3.55 -0.19
N LEU A 5 -9.34 3.71 -0.98
CA LEU A 5 -9.46 3.66 -2.44
C LEU A 5 -9.31 2.24 -2.95
N HIS A 6 -8.44 1.47 -2.31
CA HIS A 6 -8.11 0.14 -2.79
C HIS A 6 -7.51 -0.72 -1.69
N THR A 7 -7.87 -1.99 -1.70
CA THR A 7 -7.30 -3.04 -0.84
C THR A 7 -6.64 -4.08 -1.74
N PHE A 8 -5.46 -4.58 -1.38
CA PHE A 8 -4.72 -5.60 -2.16
C PHE A 8 -4.14 -6.66 -1.25
N GLY A 9 -3.92 -7.83 -1.83
CA GLY A 9 -3.40 -9.00 -1.15
C GLY A 9 -4.49 -10.04 -0.86
N ILE A 10 -4.07 -11.06 -0.10
CA ILE A 10 -4.87 -12.23 0.24
C ILE A 10 -5.39 -12.07 1.68
N PRO A 11 -6.71 -11.97 1.89
CA PRO A 11 -7.31 -11.90 3.22
C PRO A 11 -6.82 -13.04 4.12
N GLY A 12 -6.48 -12.76 5.38
CA GLY A 12 -5.95 -13.77 6.31
C GLY A 12 -4.48 -14.15 6.10
N LYS A 13 -3.80 -13.62 5.07
CA LYS A 13 -2.40 -13.94 4.77
C LYS A 13 -1.53 -12.70 4.66
N GLN A 14 -1.91 -11.75 3.81
CA GLN A 14 -1.20 -10.50 3.61
C GLN A 14 -2.12 -9.48 2.95
N VAL A 15 -2.37 -8.35 3.61
CA VAL A 15 -3.26 -7.30 3.12
C VAL A 15 -2.63 -5.93 3.33
N ALA A 16 -2.68 -5.10 2.30
CA ALA A 16 -2.38 -3.68 2.39
C ALA A 16 -3.53 -2.86 1.80
N VAL A 17 -3.64 -1.61 2.25
CA VAL A 17 -4.67 -0.66 1.80
C VAL A 17 -4.03 0.63 1.32
N ILE A 18 -4.54 1.18 0.23
CA ILE A 18 -4.26 2.56 -0.18
C ILE A 18 -5.45 3.43 0.20
N ASN A 19 -5.15 4.52 0.89
CA ASN A 19 -6.13 5.49 1.32
C ASN A 19 -5.78 6.88 0.78
N ALA A 20 -6.79 7.61 0.32
CA ALA A 20 -6.67 9.05 0.09
C ALA A 20 -6.85 9.81 1.40
N ARG A 21 -5.99 10.80 1.61
CA ARG A 21 -6.06 11.80 2.68
C ARG A 21 -6.05 13.19 2.05
N PRO A 22 -6.42 14.26 2.79
CA PRO A 22 -6.38 15.63 2.26
C PRO A 22 -5.01 16.08 1.73
N HIS A 23 -3.93 15.35 2.02
CA HIS A 23 -2.55 15.72 1.66
C HIS A 23 -1.89 14.69 0.73
N GLY A 24 -2.63 13.73 0.18
CA GLY A 24 -2.10 12.74 -0.76
C GLY A 24 -2.58 11.31 -0.50
N TYR A 25 -1.85 10.36 -1.05
CA TYR A 25 -2.17 8.93 -1.03
C TYR A 25 -1.19 8.20 -0.12
N PHE A 26 -1.69 7.24 0.64
CA PHE A 26 -0.89 6.52 1.62
C PHE A 26 -1.17 5.03 1.53
N ILE A 27 -0.12 4.23 1.59
CA ILE A 27 -0.23 2.79 1.75
C ILE A 27 -0.02 2.40 3.21
N THR A 28 -0.82 1.46 3.69
CA THR A 28 -0.68 0.89 5.03
C THR A 28 -0.73 -0.63 4.94
N HIS A 29 0.19 -1.29 5.63
CA HIS A 29 0.15 -2.74 5.84
C HIS A 29 -0.82 -3.06 6.98
N VAL A 30 -1.88 -3.81 6.68
CA VAL A 30 -2.96 -4.09 7.65
C VAL A 30 -2.79 -5.48 8.26
N GLU A 31 -2.45 -6.47 7.44
CA GLU A 31 -2.43 -7.86 7.87
C GLU A 31 -1.30 -8.64 7.21
N GLY A 32 -0.77 -9.64 7.91
CA GLY A 32 0.18 -10.61 7.38
C GLY A 32 1.58 -10.49 7.96
N LYS A 33 2.30 -11.62 7.95
CA LYS A 33 3.66 -11.72 8.52
C LYS A 33 4.73 -11.07 7.63
N LYS A 34 4.49 -11.01 6.32
CA LYS A 34 5.37 -10.34 5.37
C LYS A 34 4.87 -8.90 5.23
N PRO A 35 5.72 -7.89 5.50
CA PRO A 35 5.36 -6.51 5.22
C PRO A 35 5.20 -6.31 3.70
N ALA A 36 4.26 -5.44 3.32
CA ALA A 36 4.25 -4.91 1.97
C ALA A 36 5.58 -4.18 1.67
N ARG A 37 5.92 -4.01 0.40
CA ARG A 37 7.09 -3.25 -0.02
C ARG A 37 6.69 -2.09 -0.93
N LEU A 38 7.35 -0.97 -0.74
CA LEU A 38 7.27 0.20 -1.59
C LEU A 38 8.65 0.40 -2.23
N ASN A 39 8.72 0.35 -3.56
CA ASN A 39 9.96 0.44 -4.34
C ASN A 39 11.03 -0.55 -3.85
N GLY A 40 10.64 -1.78 -3.53
CA GLY A 40 11.52 -2.82 -3.00
C GLY A 40 11.88 -2.69 -1.51
N LYS A 41 11.48 -1.61 -0.83
CA LYS A 41 11.69 -1.41 0.61
C LYS A 41 10.47 -1.83 1.41
N SER A 42 10.66 -2.68 2.43
CA SER A 42 9.57 -3.09 3.32
C SER A 42 8.98 -1.88 4.04
N ILE A 43 7.66 -1.71 3.96
CA ILE A 43 6.93 -0.73 4.76
C ILE A 43 6.56 -1.33 6.10
N GLY A 44 6.60 -0.53 7.16
CA GLY A 44 6.21 -0.96 8.50
C GLY A 44 4.69 -0.98 8.68
N HIS A 45 4.27 -0.86 9.94
CA HIS A 45 2.85 -0.71 10.30
C HIS A 45 2.32 0.71 10.12
N GLU A 46 3.23 1.69 9.99
CA GLU A 46 2.84 3.08 9.79
C GLU A 46 2.47 3.36 8.32
N PRO A 47 1.52 4.28 8.08
CA PRO A 47 1.18 4.72 6.74
C PRO A 47 2.37 5.38 6.04
N VAL A 48 2.69 4.93 4.84
CA VAL A 48 3.77 5.49 4.00
C VAL A 48 3.15 6.28 2.85
N PRO A 49 3.59 7.53 2.59
CA PRO A 49 3.10 8.32 1.46
C PRO A 49 3.51 7.68 0.13
N LEU A 50 2.61 7.75 -0.86
CA LEU A 50 2.85 7.31 -2.23
C LEU A 50 3.12 8.50 -3.15
N SER A 51 4.08 8.32 -4.04
CA SER A 51 4.42 9.24 -5.13
C SER A 51 4.08 8.60 -6.48
N PRO A 52 3.75 9.39 -7.52
CA PRO A 52 3.57 8.85 -8.87
C PRO A 52 4.74 7.96 -9.27
N ASN A 53 4.44 6.86 -9.97
CA ASN A 53 5.37 5.83 -10.41
C ASN A 53 5.97 4.96 -9.30
N ASP A 54 5.48 5.08 -8.06
CA ASP A 54 5.83 4.15 -7.01
C ASP A 54 5.34 2.74 -7.32
N THR A 55 6.19 1.78 -7.00
CA THR A 55 5.92 0.36 -7.18
C THR A 55 5.60 -0.28 -5.85
N ILE A 56 4.45 -0.93 -5.76
CA ILE A 56 3.93 -1.55 -4.54
C ILE A 56 3.96 -3.06 -4.71
N GLU A 57 4.51 -3.78 -3.74
CA GLU A 57 4.54 -5.24 -3.73
C GLU A 57 3.86 -5.77 -2.47
N VAL A 58 2.87 -6.64 -2.64
CA VAL A 58 2.11 -7.27 -1.55
C VAL A 58 2.04 -8.76 -1.85
N GLY A 59 2.82 -9.56 -1.12
CA GLY A 59 2.96 -10.98 -1.40
C GLY A 59 3.62 -11.22 -2.74
N ASP A 60 2.90 -11.91 -3.63
CA ASP A 60 3.32 -12.19 -5.01
C ASP A 60 2.73 -11.17 -6.01
N GLU A 61 1.93 -10.23 -5.54
CA GLU A 61 1.32 -9.18 -6.35
C GLU A 61 2.20 -7.93 -6.41
N LYS A 62 2.23 -7.29 -7.58
CA LYS A 62 2.99 -6.07 -7.85
C LYS A 62 2.16 -5.07 -8.63
N LEU A 63 2.13 -3.82 -8.17
CA LEU A 63 1.31 -2.74 -8.70
C LEU A 63 2.17 -1.51 -8.95
N LEU A 64 1.79 -0.72 -9.96
CA LEU A 64 2.38 0.60 -10.23
C LEU A 64 1.34 1.68 -9.89
N PHE A 65 1.70 2.59 -8.99
CA PHE A 65 0.87 3.72 -8.63
C PHE A 65 1.04 4.83 -9.66
N LEU A 66 -0.06 5.27 -10.27
CA LEU A 66 -0.09 6.33 -11.28
C LEU A 66 -1.07 7.42 -10.85
N LEU A 67 -0.67 8.68 -11.01
CA LEU A 67 -1.53 9.84 -10.85
C LEU A 67 -1.79 10.46 -12.24
N LYS A 68 -3.05 10.83 -12.49
CA LYS A 68 -3.50 11.47 -13.73
C LYS A 68 -3.90 12.92 -13.45
#